data_AF-A0ABC9KCN2-F1
#
_entry.id   AF-A0ABC9KCN2-F1
#
_cell.length_a   1.000
_cell.length_b   1.000
_cell.length_c   1.000
_cell.angle_alpha   90.00
_cell.angle_beta   90.00
_cell.angle_gamma   90.00
#
_symmetry.space_group_name_H-M   'P 1'
#
loop_
_entity.id
_entity.type
_entity.pdbx_description
1 polymer ?
#
loop_
_entity_poly.entity_id
_entity_poly.type
_entity_poly.pdbx_seq_one_letter_code
_entity_poly.pdbx_strand_id
1 'polypeptide(L)'
;MKILVTSGGTSEAIDSVRSITNHSTGHLGKIITETLLSAGHEVCLITTKRALKPEPHPNLSIREITNTKDLLIEMQERVQDYQVLIHSMAVSDYTPVYMTGLEEVQASSNLKEFLSKQNHQAKISSTDEVQVLFLKKTPKIISLVKEWNPTIHLIGFKLLVDVTEDHLVDIARKSLIKNQADLIIANDLTQISTDQHRAIFVEKNQLQTVQTKEEIAELLLEKIQAYHS
;
A
#
# COMPACT_ATOMS: atom_id res chain seq x y z
N MET A 1 3.42 -5.44 22.42
CA MET A 1 2.27 -5.14 21.53
C MET A 1 2.24 -6.03 20.31
N LYS A 2 1.07 -6.18 19.71
CA LYS A 2 0.85 -6.78 18.39
C LYS A 2 0.86 -5.70 17.32
N ILE A 3 1.67 -5.90 16.28
CA ILE A 3 1.83 -4.95 15.17
C ILE A 3 1.36 -5.60 13.87
N LEU A 4 0.48 -4.91 13.16
CA LEU A 4 0.05 -5.25 11.81
C LEU A 4 0.91 -4.49 10.81
N VAL A 5 1.54 -5.18 9.88
CA VAL A 5 2.34 -4.59 8.82
C VAL A 5 1.76 -5.00 7.47
N THR A 6 1.70 -4.07 6.52
CA THR A 6 1.42 -4.40 5.13
C THR A 6 2.63 -4.09 4.25
N SER A 7 2.97 -4.96 3.29
CA SER A 7 4.09 -4.76 2.37
C SER A 7 3.85 -5.33 0.97
N GLY A 8 4.64 -4.87 -0.02
CA GLY A 8 4.51 -5.31 -1.41
C GLY A 8 3.56 -4.44 -2.21
N GLY A 9 2.93 -4.99 -3.25
CA GLY A 9 2.00 -4.24 -4.10
C GLY A 9 0.90 -5.11 -4.69
N THR A 10 -0.33 -4.60 -4.64
CA THR A 10 -1.52 -5.31 -5.12
C THR A 10 -1.49 -5.53 -6.64
N SER A 11 -2.16 -6.59 -7.09
CA SER A 11 -2.32 -6.94 -8.49
C SER A 11 -3.79 -7.15 -8.79
N GLU A 12 -4.34 -6.33 -9.68
CA GLU A 12 -5.74 -6.40 -10.10
C GLU A 12 -5.82 -7.18 -11.42
N ALA A 13 -6.59 -8.27 -11.43
CA ALA A 13 -6.70 -9.15 -12.59
C ALA A 13 -7.40 -8.45 -13.76
N ILE A 14 -6.83 -8.60 -14.95
CA ILE A 14 -7.42 -8.16 -16.23
C ILE A 14 -8.15 -9.35 -16.86
N ASP A 15 -7.51 -10.52 -16.87
CA ASP A 15 -8.06 -11.79 -17.33
C ASP A 15 -7.38 -12.96 -16.59
N SER A 16 -7.55 -14.21 -17.08
CA SER A 16 -6.97 -15.41 -16.47
C SER A 16 -5.44 -15.45 -16.43
N VAL A 17 -4.75 -14.57 -17.16
CA VAL A 17 -3.28 -14.56 -17.28
C VAL A 17 -2.68 -13.19 -16.93
N ARG A 18 -3.34 -12.10 -17.29
CA ARG A 18 -2.82 -10.72 -17.17
C ARG A 18 -3.37 -10.01 -15.93
N SER A 19 -2.54 -9.16 -15.32
CA SER A 19 -2.92 -8.26 -14.22
C SER A 19 -2.27 -6.88 -14.40
N ILE A 20 -2.94 -5.84 -13.92
CA ILE A 20 -2.31 -4.54 -13.64
C ILE A 20 -1.76 -4.56 -12.22
N THR A 21 -0.51 -4.15 -12.05
CA THR A 21 0.27 -4.48 -10.85
C THR A 21 1.01 -3.27 -10.32
N ASN A 22 0.89 -3.02 -9.02
CA ASN A 22 1.86 -2.20 -8.30
C ASN A 22 3.11 -3.04 -8.04
N HIS A 23 4.25 -2.65 -8.62
CA HIS A 23 5.47 -3.46 -8.69
C HIS A 23 6.40 -3.33 -7.47
N SER A 24 5.92 -2.75 -6.36
CA SER A 24 6.70 -2.69 -5.12
C SER A 24 7.06 -4.10 -4.64
N THR A 25 8.35 -4.35 -4.44
CA THR A 25 8.88 -5.61 -3.89
C THR A 25 8.84 -5.65 -2.37
N GLY A 26 8.37 -4.58 -1.71
CA GLY A 26 8.18 -4.57 -0.25
C GLY A 26 9.46 -4.64 0.59
N HIS A 27 10.63 -4.33 0.02
CA HIS A 27 11.93 -4.42 0.72
C HIS A 27 11.94 -3.65 2.05
N LEU A 28 11.45 -2.41 2.06
CA LEU A 28 11.35 -1.63 3.30
C LEU A 28 10.43 -2.30 4.32
N GLY A 29 9.28 -2.84 3.89
CA GLY A 29 8.37 -3.57 4.77
C GLY A 29 8.97 -4.84 5.36
N LYS A 30 9.86 -5.53 4.62
CA LYS A 30 10.67 -6.65 5.15
C LYS A 30 11.57 -6.16 6.29
N ILE A 31 12.39 -5.12 6.04
CA ILE A 31 13.32 -4.57 7.04
C ILE A 31 12.58 -4.12 8.30
N ILE A 32 11.49 -3.36 8.15
CA ILE A 32 10.63 -2.94 9.27
C ILE A 32 10.15 -4.15 10.06
N THR A 33 9.66 -5.20 9.39
CA THR A 33 9.18 -6.40 10.07
C THR A 33 10.29 -7.10 10.85
N GLU A 34 11.49 -7.23 10.27
CA GLU A 34 12.65 -7.87 10.92
C GLU A 34 13.13 -7.07 12.12
N THR A 35 13.16 -5.74 12.04
CA THR A 35 13.51 -4.85 13.15
C THR A 35 12.53 -5.01 14.31
N LEU A 36 11.21 -5.06 14.04
CA LEU A 36 10.19 -5.25 15.06
C LEU A 36 10.26 -6.62 15.73
N LEU A 37 10.47 -7.68 14.94
CA LEU A 37 10.63 -9.04 15.46
C LEU A 37 11.87 -9.16 16.35
N SER A 38 12.99 -8.56 15.94
CA SER A 38 14.24 -8.55 16.70
C SER A 38 14.11 -7.81 18.04
N ALA A 39 13.20 -6.83 18.11
CA ALA A 39 12.84 -6.13 19.35
C ALA A 39 11.79 -6.88 20.21
N GLY A 40 11.37 -8.08 19.80
CA GLY A 40 10.48 -8.94 20.58
C GLY A 40 8.98 -8.71 20.34
N HIS A 41 8.59 -7.94 19.32
CA HIS A 41 7.17 -7.72 19.01
C HIS A 41 6.51 -8.94 18.33
N GLU A 42 5.21 -9.12 18.55
CA GLU A 42 4.37 -10.01 17.76
C GLU A 42 3.93 -9.27 16.49
N VAL A 43 4.24 -9.81 15.32
CA VAL A 43 3.99 -9.14 14.04
C VAL A 43 3.13 -10.02 13.14
N CYS A 44 2.06 -9.44 12.58
CA CYS A 44 1.37 -10.00 11.43
C CYS A 44 1.71 -9.20 10.18
N LEU A 45 2.24 -9.87 9.16
CA LEU A 45 2.59 -9.29 7.88
C LEU A 45 1.55 -9.69 6.83
N ILE A 46 0.73 -8.75 6.38
CA ILE A 46 -0.08 -8.89 5.17
C ILE A 46 0.77 -8.46 3.97
N THR A 47 1.00 -9.37 3.04
CA THR A 47 1.95 -9.14 1.95
C THR A 47 1.46 -9.78 0.66
N THR A 48 2.23 -9.65 -0.43
CA THR A 48 1.85 -10.11 -1.76
C THR A 48 2.88 -11.07 -2.31
N LYS A 49 2.49 -11.92 -3.27
CA LYS A 49 3.33 -12.99 -3.84
C LYS A 49 4.74 -12.56 -4.26
N ARG A 50 4.88 -11.36 -4.85
CA ARG A 50 6.17 -10.85 -5.37
C ARG A 50 7.00 -10.10 -4.33
N ALA A 51 6.47 -9.86 -3.14
CA ALA A 51 7.19 -9.10 -2.13
C ALA A 51 8.26 -9.96 -1.45
N LEU A 52 9.38 -9.34 -1.12
CA LEU A 52 10.39 -9.92 -0.25
C LEU A 52 9.77 -10.23 1.11
N LYS A 53 10.11 -11.40 1.65
CA LYS A 53 9.60 -11.88 2.93
C LYS A 53 10.73 -11.89 3.96
N PRO A 54 10.46 -11.55 5.22
CA PRO A 54 11.38 -11.83 6.31
C PRO A 54 11.52 -13.35 6.51
N GLU A 55 12.61 -13.77 7.16
CA GLU A 55 12.79 -15.17 7.55
C GLU A 55 11.71 -15.63 8.55
N PRO A 56 11.39 -16.94 8.59
CA PRO A 56 10.45 -17.47 9.57
C PRO A 56 10.87 -17.13 11.01
N HIS A 57 9.90 -16.68 11.81
CA HIS A 57 10.13 -16.30 13.20
C HIS A 57 8.93 -16.73 14.06
N PRO A 58 9.12 -17.20 15.31
CA PRO A 58 8.01 -17.68 16.16
C PRO A 58 6.94 -16.63 16.42
N ASN A 59 7.30 -15.35 16.44
CA ASN A 59 6.39 -14.22 16.64
C ASN A 59 5.86 -13.61 15.33
N LEU A 60 6.09 -14.25 14.18
CA LEU A 60 5.67 -13.76 12.88
C LEU A 60 4.54 -14.62 12.30
N SER A 61 3.45 -13.96 11.90
CA SER A 61 2.41 -14.55 11.05
C SER A 61 2.37 -13.86 9.69
N ILE A 62 2.41 -14.61 8.60
CA ILE A 62 2.35 -14.05 7.23
C ILE A 62 1.00 -14.40 6.60
N ARG A 63 0.35 -13.40 6.00
CA ARG A 63 -0.85 -13.57 5.17
C ARG A 63 -0.57 -13.03 3.77
N GLU A 64 -0.65 -13.89 2.77
CA GLU A 64 -0.52 -13.48 1.38
C GLU A 64 -1.88 -13.11 0.79
N ILE A 65 -1.95 -11.95 0.14
CA ILE A 65 -3.10 -11.45 -0.61
C ILE A 65 -2.72 -11.13 -2.05
N THR A 66 -3.73 -10.95 -2.92
CA THR A 66 -3.51 -10.64 -4.33
C THR A 66 -3.89 -9.20 -4.67
N ASN A 67 -5.12 -8.81 -4.36
CA ASN A 67 -5.73 -7.57 -4.85
C ASN A 67 -6.21 -6.66 -3.71
N THR A 68 -6.75 -5.49 -4.07
CA THR A 68 -7.28 -4.52 -3.11
C THR A 68 -8.51 -5.00 -2.34
N LYS A 69 -9.34 -5.89 -2.92
CA LYS A 69 -10.49 -6.50 -2.24
C LYS A 69 -10.03 -7.45 -1.13
N ASP A 70 -9.00 -8.25 -1.39
CA ASP A 70 -8.40 -9.13 -0.39
C ASP A 70 -7.82 -8.28 0.76
N LEU A 71 -7.11 -7.19 0.44
CA LEU A 71 -6.59 -6.27 1.46
C LEU A 71 -7.71 -5.69 2.32
N LEU A 72 -8.83 -5.28 1.72
CA LEU A 72 -9.97 -4.73 2.45
C LEU A 72 -10.50 -5.73 3.48
N ILE A 73 -10.66 -7.00 3.08
CA ILE A 73 -11.13 -8.08 3.96
C ILE A 73 -10.15 -8.28 5.12
N GLU A 74 -8.86 -8.44 4.81
CA GLU A 74 -7.84 -8.68 5.84
C GLU A 74 -7.70 -7.51 6.82
N MET A 75 -7.83 -6.27 6.35
CA MET A 75 -7.82 -5.10 7.23
C MET A 75 -9.06 -5.08 8.13
N GLN A 76 -10.25 -5.31 7.56
CA GLN A 76 -11.50 -5.35 8.32
C GLN A 76 -11.48 -6.42 9.41
N GLU A 77 -10.97 -7.61 9.11
CA GLU A 77 -10.94 -8.73 10.05
C GLU A 77 -9.93 -8.53 11.19
N ARG A 78 -8.78 -7.93 10.89
CA ARG A 78 -7.62 -7.92 11.81
C ARG A 78 -7.44 -6.64 12.60
N VAL A 79 -7.75 -5.47 12.04
CA VAL A 79 -7.34 -4.17 12.62
C VAL A 79 -7.76 -4.01 14.09
N GLN A 80 -8.89 -4.59 14.51
CA GLN A 80 -9.35 -4.60 15.91
C GLN A 80 -8.41 -5.32 16.90
N ASP A 81 -7.59 -6.27 16.43
CA ASP A 81 -6.74 -7.12 17.29
C ASP A 81 -5.30 -6.58 17.45
N TYR A 82 -4.94 -5.53 16.71
CA TYR A 82 -3.59 -4.96 16.69
C TYR A 82 -3.58 -3.54 17.28
N GLN A 83 -2.46 -3.18 17.91
CA GLN A 83 -2.29 -1.87 18.54
C GLN A 83 -1.60 -0.86 17.60
N VAL A 84 -0.89 -1.35 16.58
CA VAL A 84 -0.22 -0.52 15.57
C VAL A 84 -0.47 -1.12 14.19
N LEU A 85 -0.77 -0.26 13.22
CA LEU A 85 -0.74 -0.60 11.79
C LEU A 85 0.37 0.20 11.10
N ILE A 86 1.30 -0.49 10.46
CA ILE A 86 2.29 0.08 9.53
C ILE A 86 1.88 -0.27 8.10
N HIS A 87 1.28 0.70 7.42
CA HIS A 87 0.78 0.51 6.06
C HIS A 87 1.79 0.95 4.99
N SER A 88 2.72 0.05 4.63
CA SER A 88 3.74 0.28 3.59
C SER A 88 3.43 -0.36 2.23
N MET A 89 2.30 -1.06 2.08
CA MET A 89 1.90 -1.70 0.83
C MET A 89 1.54 -0.65 -0.24
N ALA A 90 2.01 -0.86 -1.47
CA ALA A 90 1.59 -0.11 -2.63
C ALA A 90 0.22 -0.61 -3.11
N VAL A 91 -0.86 0.00 -2.63
CA VAL A 91 -2.25 -0.34 -2.97
C VAL A 91 -2.66 0.31 -4.30
N SER A 92 -3.27 -0.46 -5.19
CA SER A 92 -3.75 0.04 -6.48
C SER A 92 -4.88 1.05 -6.27
N ASP A 93 -4.81 2.22 -6.91
CA ASP A 93 -5.86 3.24 -6.86
C ASP A 93 -7.04 2.92 -7.79
N TYR A 94 -6.83 2.03 -8.76
CA TYR A 94 -7.81 1.65 -9.77
C TYR A 94 -7.79 0.13 -9.99
N THR A 95 -8.94 -0.42 -10.38
CA THR A 95 -9.14 -1.84 -10.70
C THR A 95 -9.84 -1.99 -12.06
N PRO A 96 -9.47 -2.98 -12.90
CA PRO A 96 -10.11 -3.29 -14.18
C PRO A 96 -11.63 -3.44 -14.07
N VAL A 97 -12.35 -2.95 -15.10
CA VAL A 97 -13.81 -3.10 -15.24
C VAL A 97 -14.16 -3.77 -16.55
N TYR A 98 -13.69 -3.21 -17.66
CA TYR A 98 -14.00 -3.70 -19.00
C TYR A 98 -12.81 -3.50 -19.93
N MET A 99 -12.55 -4.47 -20.81
CA MET A 99 -11.50 -4.38 -21.81
C MET A 99 -12.02 -4.83 -23.17
N THR A 100 -11.73 -4.03 -24.21
CA THR A 100 -12.22 -4.24 -25.57
C THR A 100 -11.23 -3.71 -26.61
N GLY A 101 -11.49 -3.95 -27.90
CA GLY A 101 -10.75 -3.38 -29.03
C GLY A 101 -11.08 -1.90 -29.26
N LEU A 102 -10.17 -1.20 -29.93
CA LEU A 102 -10.31 0.23 -30.22
C LEU A 102 -11.57 0.55 -31.07
N GLU A 103 -11.96 -0.36 -31.98
CA GLU A 103 -13.13 -0.14 -32.85
C GLU A 103 -14.44 -0.01 -32.05
N GLU A 104 -14.67 -0.83 -31.01
CA GLU A 104 -15.86 -0.71 -30.14
C GLU A 104 -15.85 0.65 -29.41
N VAL A 105 -14.68 1.10 -28.96
CA VAL A 105 -14.52 2.40 -28.28
C VAL A 105 -14.81 3.57 -29.23
N GLN A 106 -14.36 3.49 -30.49
CA GLN A 106 -14.61 4.51 -31.51
C GLN A 106 -16.07 4.56 -31.96
N ALA A 107 -16.76 3.42 -31.98
CA ALA A 107 -18.19 3.34 -32.31
C ALA A 107 -19.11 3.82 -31.17
N SER A 108 -18.63 3.86 -29.92
CA SER A 108 -19.42 4.31 -28.78
C SER A 108 -19.64 5.82 -28.78
N SER A 109 -20.89 6.24 -28.64
CA SER A 109 -21.26 7.65 -28.43
C SER A 109 -21.10 8.13 -26.97
N ASN A 110 -20.89 7.22 -26.02
CA ASN A 110 -20.72 7.55 -24.60
C ASN A 110 -19.84 6.52 -23.86
N LEU A 111 -18.57 6.85 -23.62
CA LEU A 111 -17.60 5.96 -22.98
C LEU A 111 -17.99 5.48 -21.56
N LYS A 112 -18.91 6.15 -20.87
CA LYS A 112 -19.36 5.71 -19.53
C LYS A 112 -20.13 4.38 -19.59
N GLU A 113 -20.67 4.00 -20.75
CA GLU A 113 -21.38 2.71 -20.90
C GLU A 113 -20.47 1.52 -20.55
N PHE A 114 -19.17 1.62 -20.82
CA PHE A 114 -18.20 0.57 -20.54
C PHE A 114 -17.99 0.31 -19.05
N LEU A 115 -18.33 1.27 -18.18
CA LEU A 115 -18.21 1.10 -16.73
C LEU A 115 -19.26 0.14 -16.13
N SER A 116 -20.31 -0.16 -16.89
CA SER A 116 -21.35 -1.13 -16.52
C SER A 116 -21.33 -2.41 -17.36
N LYS A 117 -20.44 -2.52 -18.36
CA LYS A 117 -20.23 -3.77 -19.11
C LYS A 117 -19.37 -4.74 -18.31
N GLN A 118 -19.40 -6.02 -18.71
CA GLN A 118 -18.60 -7.09 -18.10
C GLN A 118 -17.88 -7.87 -19.20
N ASN A 119 -16.66 -8.32 -18.92
CA ASN A 119 -15.95 -9.25 -19.81
C ASN A 119 -16.45 -10.68 -19.55
N HIS A 120 -17.01 -11.32 -20.58
CA HIS A 120 -17.55 -12.68 -20.50
C HIS A 120 -16.54 -13.75 -20.93
N GLN A 121 -15.44 -13.34 -21.56
CA GLN A 121 -14.42 -14.25 -22.09
C GLN A 121 -13.27 -14.41 -21.10
N ALA A 122 -12.85 -15.66 -20.86
CA ALA A 122 -11.74 -15.98 -19.96
C ALA A 122 -10.37 -15.44 -20.44
N LYS A 123 -10.26 -15.15 -21.74
CA LYS A 123 -9.10 -14.54 -22.40
C LYS A 123 -9.61 -13.67 -23.55
N ILE A 124 -9.14 -12.42 -23.61
CA ILE A 124 -9.51 -11.47 -24.66
C ILE A 124 -8.67 -11.77 -25.91
N SER A 125 -9.32 -11.90 -27.07
CA SER A 125 -8.67 -12.21 -28.35
C SER A 125 -7.64 -11.14 -28.73
N SER A 126 -6.51 -11.56 -29.30
CA SER A 126 -5.42 -10.70 -29.78
C SER A 126 -5.59 -10.28 -31.25
N THR A 127 -6.81 -10.28 -31.76
CA THR A 127 -7.11 -9.93 -33.17
C THR A 127 -7.09 -8.43 -33.42
N ASP A 128 -7.31 -7.61 -32.38
CA ASP A 128 -7.31 -6.17 -32.49
C ASP A 128 -5.88 -5.62 -32.30
N GLU A 129 -5.42 -4.78 -33.22
CA GLU A 129 -4.11 -4.11 -33.14
C GLU A 129 -3.99 -3.21 -31.89
N VAL A 130 -5.11 -2.63 -31.43
CA VAL A 130 -5.16 -1.77 -30.25
C VAL A 130 -6.30 -2.20 -29.34
N GLN A 131 -5.98 -2.38 -28.05
CA GLN A 131 -6.95 -2.68 -27.00
C GLN A 131 -7.04 -1.52 -26.00
N VAL A 132 -8.22 -1.35 -25.40
CA VAL A 132 -8.54 -0.30 -24.41
C VAL A 132 -9.07 -0.95 -23.15
N LEU A 133 -8.47 -0.62 -22.00
CA LEU A 133 -8.87 -1.07 -20.67
C LEU A 133 -9.51 0.08 -19.89
N PHE A 134 -10.74 -0.11 -19.43
CA PHE A 134 -11.46 0.79 -18.55
C PHE A 134 -11.29 0.34 -17.09
N LEU A 135 -11.00 1.30 -16.20
CA LEU A 135 -10.80 1.05 -14.78
C LEU A 135 -11.72 1.93 -13.93
N LYS A 136 -12.02 1.48 -12.71
CA LYS A 136 -12.71 2.28 -11.67
C LYS A 136 -11.84 2.40 -10.42
N LYS A 137 -12.09 3.43 -9.60
CA LYS A 137 -11.37 3.62 -8.34
C LYS A 137 -11.61 2.44 -7.39
N THR A 138 -10.56 2.04 -6.68
CA THR A 138 -10.63 1.10 -5.56
C THR A 138 -11.16 1.78 -4.29
N PRO A 139 -11.72 1.01 -3.34
CA PRO A 139 -12.15 1.57 -2.06
C PRO A 139 -10.96 2.16 -1.30
N LYS A 140 -11.21 3.26 -0.56
CA LYS A 140 -10.18 3.89 0.28
C LYS A 140 -10.09 3.15 1.62
N ILE A 141 -9.21 2.15 1.67
CA ILE A 141 -9.09 1.23 2.82
C ILE A 141 -8.54 1.95 4.07
N ILE A 142 -7.52 2.80 3.91
CA ILE A 142 -6.83 3.41 5.05
C ILE A 142 -7.70 4.37 5.86
N SER A 143 -8.64 5.06 5.21
CA SER A 143 -9.58 5.93 5.93
C SER A 143 -10.52 5.15 6.85
N LEU A 144 -10.73 3.86 6.63
CA LEU A 144 -11.61 3.01 7.44
C LEU A 144 -10.91 2.44 8.68
N VAL A 145 -9.58 2.47 8.75
CA VAL A 145 -8.81 1.84 9.82
C VAL A 145 -9.22 2.36 11.20
N LYS A 146 -9.31 3.69 11.35
CA LYS A 146 -9.69 4.34 12.61
C LYS A 146 -11.19 4.21 12.91
N GLU A 147 -12.01 3.82 11.93
CA GLU A 147 -13.41 3.45 12.16
C GLU A 147 -13.50 2.04 12.76
N TRP A 148 -12.69 1.09 12.28
CA TRP A 148 -12.63 -0.28 12.82
C TRP A 148 -11.94 -0.35 14.18
N ASN A 149 -10.89 0.44 14.38
CA ASN A 149 -10.18 0.53 15.66
C ASN A 149 -9.74 1.98 15.93
N PRO A 150 -10.52 2.76 16.69
CA PRO A 150 -10.20 4.16 16.97
C PRO A 150 -8.89 4.39 17.74
N THR A 151 -8.43 3.39 18.50
CA THR A 151 -7.23 3.50 19.36
C THR A 151 -5.96 2.95 18.73
N ILE A 152 -6.04 2.29 17.57
CA ILE A 152 -4.85 1.80 16.85
C ILE A 152 -3.94 2.98 16.50
N HIS A 153 -2.62 2.82 16.64
CA HIS A 153 -1.68 3.78 16.05
C HIS A 153 -1.52 3.49 14.56
N LEU A 154 -1.96 4.43 13.72
CA LEU A 154 -1.95 4.29 12.27
C LEU A 154 -0.74 5.02 11.69
N ILE A 155 0.16 4.24 11.10
CA ILE A 155 1.35 4.72 10.41
C ILE A 155 1.20 4.41 8.92
N GLY A 156 1.16 5.45 8.09
CA GLY A 156 1.03 5.32 6.65
C GLY A 156 2.30 5.73 5.90
N PHE A 157 2.36 5.38 4.61
CA PHE A 157 3.42 5.84 3.70
C PHE A 157 2.86 6.71 2.59
N LYS A 158 3.68 7.63 2.09
CA LYS A 158 3.36 8.48 0.94
C LYS A 158 4.56 8.63 0.02
N LEU A 159 4.51 7.92 -1.11
CA LEU A 159 5.49 8.02 -2.19
C LEU A 159 5.00 9.00 -3.26
N LEU A 160 5.82 9.99 -3.60
CA LEU A 160 5.67 10.86 -4.78
C LEU A 160 6.89 10.71 -5.70
N VAL A 161 6.89 11.42 -6.84
CA VAL A 161 7.97 11.36 -7.82
C VAL A 161 8.31 12.77 -8.26
N ASP A 162 9.57 13.16 -8.10
CA ASP A 162 10.15 14.42 -8.59
C ASP A 162 9.41 15.67 -8.06
N VAL A 163 9.31 15.77 -6.74
CA VAL A 163 8.65 16.87 -6.04
C VAL A 163 9.56 17.50 -4.98
N THR A 164 9.26 18.74 -4.59
CA THR A 164 9.94 19.40 -3.49
C THR A 164 9.55 18.78 -2.14
N GLU A 165 10.43 18.88 -1.15
CA GLU A 165 10.16 18.40 0.22
C GLU A 165 8.93 19.08 0.83
N ASP A 166 8.76 20.39 0.63
CA ASP A 166 7.59 21.12 1.13
C ASP A 166 6.28 20.60 0.53
N HIS A 167 6.28 20.28 -0.78
CA HIS A 167 5.12 19.69 -1.44
C HIS A 167 4.84 18.27 -0.92
N LEU A 168 5.89 17.47 -0.74
CA LEU A 168 5.79 16.13 -0.18
C LEU A 168 5.20 16.16 1.24
N VAL A 169 5.66 17.08 2.10
CA VAL A 169 5.14 17.30 3.46
C VAL A 169 3.69 17.78 3.44
N ASP A 170 3.31 18.71 2.56
CA ASP A 170 1.91 19.16 2.42
C ASP A 170 0.97 18.00 2.07
N ILE A 171 1.35 17.18 1.09
CA ILE A 171 0.57 16.01 0.69
C ILE A 171 0.52 14.97 1.82
N ALA A 172 1.61 14.77 2.56
CA ALA A 172 1.65 13.89 3.71
C ALA A 172 0.75 14.37 4.85
N ARG A 173 0.74 15.67 5.18
CA ARG A 173 -0.17 16.26 6.19
C ARG A 173 -1.64 16.14 5.79
N LYS A 174 -1.96 16.34 4.51
CA LYS A 174 -3.32 16.08 3.98
C LYS A 174 -3.72 14.62 4.17
N SER A 175 -2.80 13.69 3.92
CA SER A 175 -3.03 12.26 4.16
C SER A 175 -3.21 11.94 5.65
N LEU A 176 -2.40 12.56 6.53
CA LEU A 176 -2.47 12.40 7.98
C LEU A 176 -3.87 12.78 8.49
N ILE A 177 -4.34 13.98 8.15
CA ILE A 177 -5.66 14.48 8.58
C ILE A 177 -6.78 13.61 8.01
N LYS A 178 -6.72 13.30 6.69
CA LYS A 178 -7.77 12.54 6.01
C LYS A 178 -7.97 11.15 6.61
N ASN A 179 -6.89 10.50 7.00
CA ASN A 179 -6.93 9.12 7.51
C ASN A 179 -6.89 9.05 9.04
N GLN A 180 -6.86 10.20 9.72
CA GLN A 180 -6.61 10.27 11.17
C GLN A 180 -5.35 9.48 11.58
N ALA A 181 -4.34 9.47 10.70
CA ALA A 181 -3.10 8.77 10.95
C ALA A 181 -2.27 9.49 12.02
N ASP A 182 -1.51 8.73 12.79
CA ASP A 182 -0.61 9.26 13.81
C ASP A 182 0.71 9.74 13.18
N LEU A 183 1.12 9.06 12.10
CA LEU A 183 2.36 9.34 11.36
C LEU A 183 2.19 9.02 9.88
N ILE A 184 2.73 9.87 9.01
CA ILE A 184 2.95 9.56 7.59
C ILE A 184 4.44 9.63 7.29
N ILE A 185 5.02 8.53 6.79
CA ILE A 185 6.39 8.51 6.29
C ILE A 185 6.33 8.85 4.80
N ALA A 186 6.84 10.02 4.44
CA ALA A 186 6.80 10.56 3.10
C ALA A 186 8.17 10.45 2.42
N ASN A 187 8.19 9.98 1.18
CA ASN A 187 9.41 9.78 0.40
C ASN A 187 9.19 10.13 -1.08
N ASP A 188 10.28 10.48 -1.76
CA ASP A 188 10.30 10.74 -3.20
C ASP A 188 11.07 9.63 -3.90
N LEU A 189 10.50 9.04 -4.95
CA LEU A 189 11.13 7.95 -5.71
C LEU A 189 12.51 8.32 -6.26
N THR A 190 12.71 9.58 -6.66
CA THR A 190 13.99 10.08 -7.20
C THR A 190 15.11 10.14 -6.16
N GLN A 191 14.75 10.08 -4.87
CA GLN A 191 15.66 10.13 -3.72
C GLN A 191 15.89 8.72 -3.11
N ILE A 192 15.54 7.67 -3.85
CA ILE A 192 15.74 6.27 -3.45
C ILE A 192 16.79 5.64 -4.36
N SER A 193 17.88 5.17 -3.77
CA SER A 193 18.91 4.36 -4.42
C SER A 193 19.03 2.99 -3.73
N THR A 194 20.05 2.23 -4.11
CA THR A 194 20.39 0.97 -3.45
C THR A 194 20.70 1.16 -1.97
N ASP A 195 21.48 2.20 -1.66
CA ASP A 195 22.09 2.50 -0.36
C ASP A 195 21.48 3.71 0.35
N GLN A 196 20.62 4.48 -0.32
CA GLN A 196 19.91 5.62 0.25
C GLN A 196 18.41 5.46 0.06
N HIS A 197 17.65 5.92 1.05
CA HIS A 197 16.21 6.04 1.02
C HIS A 197 15.81 7.22 1.89
N ARG A 198 15.87 8.42 1.31
CA ARG A 198 15.47 9.62 2.03
C ARG A 198 13.97 9.57 2.34
N ALA A 199 13.63 9.75 3.61
CA ALA A 199 12.25 9.82 4.06
C ALA A 199 12.06 10.90 5.14
N ILE A 200 10.84 11.43 5.19
CA ILE A 200 10.40 12.45 6.14
C ILE A 200 9.27 11.86 6.96
N PHE A 201 9.47 11.75 8.26
CA PHE A 201 8.45 11.39 9.23
C PHE A 201 7.61 12.62 9.50
N VAL A 202 6.38 12.61 8.98
CA VAL A 202 5.44 13.74 9.05
C VAL A 202 4.39 13.44 10.11
N GLU A 203 4.49 14.15 11.23
CA GLU A 203 3.47 14.21 12.28
C GLU A 203 2.70 15.54 12.19
N LYS A 204 1.73 15.74 13.09
CA LYS A 204 0.90 16.96 13.10
C LYS A 204 1.73 18.25 13.20
N ASN A 205 2.72 18.28 14.09
CA ASN A 205 3.48 19.48 14.44
C ASN A 205 5.00 19.31 14.32
N GLN A 206 5.48 18.12 13.94
CA GLN A 206 6.90 17.79 13.95
C GLN A 206 7.28 17.07 12.66
N LEU A 207 8.53 17.27 12.24
CA LEU A 207 9.14 16.61 11.10
C LEU A 207 10.48 16.04 11.54
N GLN A 208 10.80 14.84 11.08
CA GLN A 208 12.11 14.23 11.27
C GLN A 208 12.54 13.55 9.98
N THR A 209 13.81 13.68 9.60
CA THR A 209 14.33 13.13 8.34
C THR A 209 15.32 12.02 8.60
N VAL A 210 15.32 11.03 7.70
CA VAL A 210 16.22 9.88 7.69
C VAL A 210 16.70 9.62 6.26
N GLN A 211 17.81 8.92 6.12
CA GLN A 211 18.54 8.74 4.86
C GLN A 211 18.59 7.29 4.38
N THR A 212 18.28 6.31 5.22
CA THR A 212 18.40 4.87 4.87
C THR A 212 17.16 4.06 5.28
N LYS A 213 17.02 2.83 4.74
CA LYS A 213 15.89 1.95 5.09
C LYS A 213 15.99 1.48 6.54
N GLU A 214 17.22 1.30 6.99
CA GLU A 214 17.61 0.92 8.34
C GLU A 214 17.22 2.03 9.33
N GLU A 215 17.59 3.28 9.04
CA GLU A 215 17.17 4.44 9.85
C GLU A 215 15.64 4.61 9.90
N ILE A 216 14.93 4.35 8.79
CA ILE A 216 13.45 4.35 8.80
C ILE A 216 12.93 3.30 9.78
N ALA A 217 13.47 2.08 9.76
CA ALA A 217 13.01 1.00 10.63
C ALA A 217 13.38 1.25 12.11
N GLU A 218 14.57 1.77 12.38
CA GLU A 218 15.04 2.13 13.72
C GLU A 218 14.20 3.25 14.33
N LEU A 219 13.94 4.33 13.57
CA LEU A 219 13.11 5.43 14.05
C LEU A 219 11.64 5.01 14.24
N LEU A 220 11.13 4.10 13.41
CA LEU A 220 9.82 3.49 13.63
C LEU A 220 9.77 2.71 14.94
N LEU A 221 10.80 1.90 15.23
CA LEU A 221 10.89 1.14 16.47
C LEU A 221 10.91 2.08 17.68
N GLU A 222 11.71 3.15 17.64
CA GLU A 222 11.75 4.17 18.71
C GLU A 222 10.37 4.76 18.97
N LYS A 223 9.66 5.21 17.92
CA LYS A 223 8.32 5.78 18.04
C LYS A 223 7.31 4.77 18.61
N ILE A 224 7.42 3.50 18.21
CA ILE A 224 6.54 2.43 18.68
C ILE A 224 6.81 2.10 20.15
N GLN A 225 8.06 2.10 20.59
CA GLN A 225 8.42 1.90 21.99
C GLN A 225 7.87 3.03 22.88
N ALA A 226 7.85 4.27 22.37
CA ALA A 226 7.25 5.41 23.06
C ALA A 226 5.73 5.31 23.27
N TYR A 227 5.01 4.45 22.54
CA TYR A 227 3.58 4.20 22.80
C TYR A 227 3.32 3.35 24.05
N HIS A 228 4.36 2.72 24.62
CA HIS A 228 4.26 1.86 25.81
C HIS A 228 4.60 2.59 27.11
N SER A 229 5.22 3.77 27.01
CA SER A 229 5.60 4.63 28.13
C SER A 229 4.51 5.64 28.46
#